data_AF-A0AAW8QQH4-F1
#
_entry.id   AF-A0AAW8QQH4-F1
#
_cell.length_a   1.000
_cell.length_b   1.000
_cell.length_c   1.000
_cell.angle_alpha   90.00
_cell.angle_beta   90.00
_cell.angle_gamma   90.00
#
_symmetry.space_group_name_H-M   'P 1'
#
loop_
_entity.id
_entity.type
_entity.pdbx_description
1 polymer ?
#
loop_
_entity_poly.entity_id
_entity_poly.type
_entity_poly.pdbx_seq_one_letter_code
_entity_poly.pdbx_strand_id
1 'polypeptide(L)'
;MKKLFTILTLSIAVLTTSMASFADPPFDRGHGHKGPKGGGPRGEWNDRGPGFGRDHDEDRVRDERRMREERGFERLKQHRWQPGYVMPQHYRGNGYKVDYKDSNLPKPGRSQQWYKINNDYILVDTDSNSIVSIRGF
;
A
#
# COMPACT_ATOMS: atom_id res chain seq x y z
N MET A 1 21.97 -43.02 35.07
CA MET A 1 20.61 -43.59 35.14
C MET A 1 19.66 -42.68 34.38
N LYS A 2 19.02 -43.21 33.33
CA LYS A 2 18.19 -42.47 32.37
C LYS A 2 16.77 -42.36 32.95
N LYS A 3 16.24 -41.16 33.16
CA LYS A 3 14.83 -40.97 33.52
C LYS A 3 14.09 -40.46 32.28
N LEU A 4 13.15 -41.28 31.83
CA LEU A 4 12.32 -41.13 30.65
C LEU A 4 11.37 -39.96 30.87
N PHE A 5 11.49 -38.90 30.09
CA PHE A 5 10.49 -37.84 30.05
C PHE A 5 9.38 -38.20 29.07
N THR A 6 8.18 -38.26 29.63
CA THR A 6 6.88 -38.56 29.06
C THR A 6 6.54 -37.63 27.88
N ILE A 7 6.04 -38.24 26.80
CA ILE A 7 5.58 -37.57 25.58
C ILE A 7 4.21 -36.93 25.88
N LEU A 8 4.17 -35.60 25.88
CA LEU A 8 2.93 -34.82 25.95
C LEU A 8 2.32 -34.72 24.54
N THR A 9 1.38 -35.59 24.22
CA THR A 9 0.58 -35.48 23.00
C THR A 9 -0.42 -34.33 23.13
N LEU A 10 -0.14 -33.22 22.44
CA LEU A 10 -1.05 -32.08 22.30
C LEU A 10 -2.06 -32.37 21.18
N SER A 11 -3.33 -32.60 21.53
CA SER A 11 -4.42 -32.73 20.56
C SER A 11 -4.76 -31.35 19.98
N ILE A 12 -4.47 -31.16 18.70
CA ILE A 12 -4.81 -29.94 17.96
C ILE A 12 -6.21 -30.14 17.38
N ALA A 13 -7.23 -29.56 18.02
CA ALA A 13 -8.54 -29.37 17.41
C ALA A 13 -8.59 -27.97 16.79
N VAL A 14 -8.46 -27.87 15.46
CA VAL A 14 -8.75 -26.62 14.74
C VAL A 14 -10.19 -26.69 14.25
N LEU A 15 -11.05 -25.90 14.90
CA LEU A 15 -12.41 -25.63 14.45
C LEU A 15 -12.38 -24.80 13.17
N THR A 16 -13.18 -25.22 12.19
CA THR A 16 -13.37 -24.60 10.88
C THR A 16 -13.98 -23.21 11.01
N THR A 17 -13.36 -22.21 10.38
CA THR A 17 -13.94 -20.85 10.28
C THR A 17 -14.54 -20.65 8.89
N SER A 18 -15.85 -20.40 8.88
CA SER A 18 -16.70 -20.17 7.72
C SER A 18 -16.23 -18.99 6.88
N MET A 19 -16.09 -19.16 5.57
CA MET A 19 -15.93 -18.05 4.63
C MET A 19 -17.27 -17.30 4.50
N ALA A 20 -17.32 -16.04 4.92
CA ALA A 20 -18.37 -15.12 4.52
C ALA A 20 -18.01 -14.54 3.15
N SER A 21 -18.75 -14.92 2.11
CA SER A 21 -18.72 -14.21 0.83
C SER A 21 -19.37 -12.84 1.03
N PHE A 22 -18.58 -11.78 0.98
CA PHE A 22 -19.12 -10.44 0.74
C PHE A 22 -19.32 -10.29 -0.77
N ALA A 23 -20.58 -10.21 -1.19
CA ALA A 23 -20.94 -9.82 -2.54
C ALA A 23 -20.48 -8.38 -2.77
N ASP A 24 -19.74 -8.15 -3.85
CA ASP A 24 -19.45 -6.80 -4.34
C ASP A 24 -20.77 -6.07 -4.65
N PRO A 25 -20.94 -4.81 -4.22
CA PRO A 25 -22.09 -4.02 -4.64
C PRO A 25 -22.02 -3.79 -6.16
N PRO A 26 -23.14 -3.92 -6.90
CA PRO A 26 -23.17 -3.63 -8.32
C PRO A 26 -22.90 -2.14 -8.53
N PHE A 27 -21.85 -1.82 -9.28
CA PHE A 27 -21.63 -0.45 -9.75
C PHE A 27 -22.70 -0.14 -10.81
N ASP A 28 -23.68 0.67 -10.42
CA ASP A 28 -24.64 1.30 -11.33
C ASP A 28 -23.88 2.09 -12.41
N ARG A 29 -23.96 1.63 -13.67
CA ARG A 29 -23.60 2.45 -14.83
C ARG A 29 -24.73 3.42 -15.13
N GLY A 30 -24.79 4.49 -14.34
CA GLY A 30 -25.61 5.67 -14.61
C GLY A 30 -24.93 6.61 -15.62
N HIS A 31 -25.51 6.68 -16.81
CA HIS A 31 -25.73 7.86 -17.66
C HIS A 31 -24.65 8.96 -17.80
N GLY A 32 -24.12 9.08 -19.03
CA GLY A 32 -24.27 10.33 -19.80
C GLY A 32 -23.07 11.26 -19.98
N HIS A 33 -22.22 10.99 -20.98
CA HIS A 33 -21.47 12.05 -21.68
C HIS A 33 -21.42 11.76 -23.19
N LYS A 34 -22.42 12.26 -23.94
CA LYS A 34 -22.29 12.48 -25.39
C LYS A 34 -21.40 13.70 -25.58
N GLY A 35 -20.15 13.48 -25.99
CA GLY A 35 -19.30 14.56 -26.49
C GLY A 35 -19.90 15.18 -27.77
N PRO A 36 -19.71 16.49 -28.01
CA PRO A 36 -20.22 17.11 -29.23
C PRO A 36 -19.39 16.68 -30.44
N LYS A 37 -20.05 16.03 -31.41
CA LYS A 37 -19.54 15.84 -32.77
C LYS A 37 -19.52 17.20 -33.47
N GLY A 38 -18.35 17.63 -33.93
CA GLY A 38 -18.16 18.88 -34.65
C GLY A 38 -18.73 18.88 -36.07
N GLY A 39 -18.97 20.10 -36.58
CA GLY A 39 -19.17 20.40 -38.00
C GLY A 39 -19.89 21.73 -38.25
N GLY A 40 -19.16 22.79 -38.65
CA GLY A 40 -19.74 24.01 -39.26
C GLY A 40 -19.00 25.32 -38.93
N PRO A 41 -18.60 26.15 -39.92
CA PRO A 41 -17.65 27.25 -39.75
C PRO A 41 -18.30 28.63 -39.57
N ARG A 42 -17.47 29.58 -39.06
CA ARG A 42 -17.60 31.05 -38.98
C ARG A 42 -17.99 31.59 -37.60
N GLY A 43 -17.10 32.40 -37.03
CA GLY A 43 -17.38 33.22 -35.85
C GLY A 43 -16.11 33.59 -35.09
N GLU A 44 -15.44 34.63 -35.56
CA GLU A 44 -14.88 35.71 -34.73
C GLU A 44 -14.21 35.35 -33.39
N TRP A 45 -12.88 35.32 -33.41
CA TRP A 45 -12.06 35.34 -32.19
C TRP A 45 -12.15 36.74 -31.56
N ASN A 46 -13.16 36.94 -30.72
CA ASN A 46 -13.22 38.09 -29.81
C ASN A 46 -12.80 37.62 -28.41
N ASP A 47 -11.71 38.22 -27.94
CA ASP A 47 -11.23 38.23 -26.56
C ASP A 47 -12.35 38.59 -25.57
N ARG A 48 -12.48 37.82 -24.46
CA ARG A 48 -12.90 38.26 -23.09
C ARG A 48 -13.21 37.05 -22.18
N GLY A 49 -12.40 36.85 -21.12
CA GLY A 49 -12.80 36.05 -19.95
C GLY A 49 -11.62 35.44 -19.17
N PRO A 50 -11.34 35.86 -17.92
CA PRO A 50 -10.11 35.53 -17.18
C PRO A 50 -10.17 34.13 -16.54
N GLY A 51 -9.00 33.50 -16.41
CA GLY A 51 -8.83 32.14 -15.92
C GLY A 51 -9.11 31.96 -14.42
N PHE A 52 -9.80 30.88 -14.06
CA PHE A 52 -9.99 30.41 -12.67
C PHE A 52 -10.36 28.90 -12.60
N GLY A 53 -10.02 28.11 -13.63
CA GLY A 53 -10.57 26.75 -13.78
C GLY A 53 -9.59 25.59 -13.58
N ARG A 54 -8.27 25.82 -13.56
CA ARG A 54 -7.29 24.72 -13.47
C ARG A 54 -6.85 24.44 -12.02
N ASP A 55 -6.75 25.48 -11.20
CA ASP A 55 -6.23 25.34 -9.84
C ASP A 55 -7.22 24.57 -8.92
N HIS A 56 -8.52 24.80 -9.09
CA HIS A 56 -9.56 24.13 -8.31
C HIS A 56 -9.65 22.61 -8.56
N ASP A 57 -9.41 22.16 -9.80
CA ASP A 57 -9.41 20.74 -10.14
C ASP A 57 -8.15 20.04 -9.59
N GLU A 58 -7.00 20.72 -9.62
CA GLU A 58 -5.75 20.19 -9.07
C GLU A 58 -5.81 20.05 -7.55
N ASP A 59 -6.37 21.05 -6.86
CA ASP A 59 -6.59 21.02 -5.40
C ASP A 59 -7.52 19.86 -5.00
N ARG A 60 -8.62 19.66 -5.74
CA ARG A 60 -9.55 18.56 -5.48
C ARG A 60 -8.91 17.19 -5.69
N VAL A 61 -8.13 17.00 -6.78
CA VAL A 61 -7.42 15.73 -7.03
C VAL A 61 -6.36 15.48 -5.96
N ARG A 62 -5.69 16.53 -5.49
CA ARG A 62 -4.71 16.45 -4.40
C ARG A 62 -5.36 16.07 -3.07
N ASP A 63 -6.54 16.61 -2.78
CA ASP A 63 -7.31 16.28 -1.58
C ASP A 63 -7.87 14.85 -1.63
N GLU A 64 -8.40 14.40 -2.77
CA GLU A 64 -8.86 13.01 -2.95
C GLU A 64 -7.71 12.01 -2.78
N ARG A 65 -6.53 12.34 -3.32
CA ARG A 65 -5.31 11.56 -3.13
C ARG A 65 -4.92 11.50 -1.65
N ARG A 66 -4.93 12.64 -0.96
CA ARG A 66 -4.61 12.74 0.47
C ARG A 66 -5.59 11.93 1.33
N MET A 67 -6.90 12.02 1.09
CA MET A 67 -7.91 11.24 1.81
C MET A 67 -7.74 9.72 1.58
N ARG A 68 -7.38 9.31 0.36
CA ARG A 68 -7.07 7.91 0.05
C ARG A 68 -5.82 7.44 0.79
N GLU A 69 -4.79 8.28 0.86
CA GLU A 69 -3.56 8.01 1.60
C GLU A 69 -3.82 7.89 3.11
N GLU A 70 -4.65 8.76 3.69
CA GLU A 70 -5.04 8.74 5.11
C GLU A 70 -5.82 7.47 5.48
N ARG A 71 -6.83 7.08 4.68
CA ARG A 71 -7.57 5.81 4.90
C ARG A 71 -6.67 4.58 4.71
N GLY A 72 -5.69 4.67 3.81
CA GLY A 72 -4.66 3.65 3.64
C GLY A 72 -3.80 3.54 4.89
N PHE A 73 -3.37 4.67 5.46
CA PHE A 73 -2.51 4.74 6.64
C PHE A 73 -3.15 4.10 7.89
N GLU A 74 -4.45 4.27 8.11
CA GLU A 74 -5.14 3.62 9.22
C GLU A 74 -5.11 2.09 9.13
N ARG A 75 -5.27 1.54 7.91
CA ARG A 75 -5.15 0.08 7.67
C ARG A 75 -3.72 -0.41 7.90
N LEU A 76 -2.72 0.42 7.63
CA LEU A 76 -1.31 0.08 7.85
C LEU A 76 -0.96 -0.06 9.33
N LYS A 77 -1.62 0.68 10.22
CA LYS A 77 -1.40 0.55 11.68
C LYS A 77 -1.79 -0.83 12.22
N GLN A 78 -2.78 -1.47 11.60
CA GLN A 78 -3.24 -2.81 11.98
C GLN A 78 -2.48 -3.93 11.25
N HIS A 79 -1.69 -3.58 10.23
CA HIS A 79 -1.03 -4.56 9.39
C HIS A 79 0.21 -5.13 10.09
N ARG A 80 0.28 -6.46 10.15
CA ARG A 80 1.46 -7.18 10.63
C ARG A 80 2.37 -7.47 9.45
N TRP A 81 3.64 -7.12 9.58
CA TRP A 81 4.65 -7.43 8.57
C TRP A 81 4.76 -8.93 8.33
N GLN A 82 4.80 -9.34 7.07
CA GLN A 82 4.92 -10.74 6.67
C GLN A 82 5.83 -10.88 5.43
N PRO A 83 6.75 -11.86 5.39
CA PRO A 83 7.53 -12.13 4.18
C PRO A 83 6.64 -12.53 3.01
N GLY A 84 7.06 -12.20 1.79
CA GLY A 84 6.32 -12.43 0.55
C GLY A 84 5.29 -11.35 0.21
N TYR A 85 4.84 -10.55 1.18
CA TYR A 85 3.95 -9.42 0.91
C TYR A 85 4.70 -8.21 0.37
N VAL A 86 4.01 -7.39 -0.42
CA VAL A 86 4.57 -6.14 -0.93
C VAL A 86 4.55 -5.07 0.15
N MET A 87 5.71 -4.43 0.39
CA MET A 87 5.80 -3.33 1.33
C MET A 87 4.94 -2.14 0.85
N PRO A 88 4.07 -1.59 1.70
CA PRO A 88 3.23 -0.45 1.36
C PRO A 88 4.03 0.77 0.93
N GLN A 89 3.50 1.53 -0.03
CA GLN A 89 4.18 2.69 -0.60
C GLN A 89 4.60 3.74 0.44
N HIS A 90 3.77 3.94 1.46
CA HIS A 90 4.03 4.93 2.52
C HIS A 90 5.38 4.73 3.21
N TYR A 91 5.86 3.49 3.30
CA TYR A 91 7.12 3.15 3.97
C TYR A 91 8.33 3.04 3.04
N ARG A 92 8.15 3.26 1.73
CA ARG A 92 9.25 3.18 0.74
C ARG A 92 10.14 4.43 0.70
N GLY A 93 9.75 5.48 1.41
CA GLY A 93 10.51 6.72 1.49
C GLY A 93 11.90 6.53 2.10
N ASN A 94 12.85 7.36 1.71
CA ASN A 94 14.22 7.30 2.20
C ASN A 94 14.34 7.45 3.73
N GLY A 95 13.39 8.13 4.38
CA GLY A 95 13.38 8.30 5.84
C GLY A 95 13.23 6.99 6.62
N TYR A 96 12.76 5.91 5.99
CA TYR A 96 12.69 4.59 6.61
C TYR A 96 13.89 3.72 6.29
N LYS A 97 14.72 4.08 5.30
CA LYS A 97 15.89 3.27 4.90
C LYS A 97 16.96 3.36 5.97
N VAL A 98 17.61 2.23 6.25
CA VAL A 98 18.72 2.16 7.20
C VAL A 98 19.90 1.40 6.60
N ASP A 99 21.11 1.80 6.98
CA ASP A 99 22.31 1.04 6.67
C ASP A 99 22.38 -0.19 7.57
N TYR A 100 22.77 -1.33 6.98
CA TYR A 100 22.90 -2.59 7.69
C TYR A 100 24.07 -2.58 8.67
N LYS A 101 25.13 -1.82 8.37
CA LYS A 101 26.34 -1.74 9.21
C LYS A 101 26.05 -1.06 10.54
N ASP A 102 25.34 0.06 10.49
CA ASP A 102 25.04 0.87 11.68
C ASP A 102 24.01 0.19 12.59
N SER A 103 23.16 -0.68 12.01
CA SER A 103 22.07 -1.36 12.72
C SER A 103 22.41 -2.82 13.10
N ASN A 104 23.65 -3.28 12.90
CA ASN A 104 24.07 -4.66 13.13
C ASN A 104 23.18 -5.70 12.42
N LEU A 105 22.77 -5.39 11.19
CA LEU A 105 21.96 -6.26 10.34
C LEU A 105 22.87 -7.01 9.35
N PRO A 106 22.47 -8.20 8.88
CA PRO A 106 23.17 -8.87 7.80
C PRO A 106 23.19 -8.02 6.53
N LYS A 107 24.27 -8.18 5.78
CA LYS A 107 24.44 -7.53 4.49
C LYS A 107 23.26 -7.86 3.56
N PRO A 108 22.57 -6.85 3.00
CA PRO A 108 21.51 -7.08 2.04
C PRO A 108 22.08 -7.61 0.72
N GLY A 109 21.26 -8.33 -0.05
CA GLY A 109 21.55 -8.69 -1.44
C GLY A 109 21.63 -7.46 -2.37
N ARG A 110 22.01 -7.66 -3.63
CA ARG A 110 22.21 -6.56 -4.60
C ARG A 110 20.98 -5.68 -4.80
N SER A 111 19.80 -6.29 -4.84
CA SER A 111 18.51 -5.61 -4.99
C SER A 111 17.73 -5.63 -3.68
N GLN A 112 18.40 -5.47 -2.53
CA GLN A 112 17.71 -5.49 -1.24
C GLN A 112 18.09 -4.28 -0.40
N GLN A 113 17.13 -3.80 0.38
CA GLN A 113 17.29 -2.65 1.25
C GLN A 113 16.62 -2.91 2.59
N TRP A 114 17.31 -2.56 3.68
CA TRP A 114 16.75 -2.56 5.02
C TRP A 114 15.96 -1.28 5.27
N TYR A 115 14.79 -1.45 5.89
CA TYR A 115 13.93 -0.39 6.38
C TYR A 115 13.70 -0.56 7.87
N LYS A 116 13.67 0.53 8.63
CA LYS A 116 13.27 0.52 10.04
C LYS A 116 11.90 1.17 10.16
N ILE A 117 10.92 0.40 10.60
CA ILE A 117 9.54 0.85 10.73
C ILE A 117 9.04 0.45 12.11
N ASN A 118 8.68 1.45 12.92
CA ASN A 118 8.42 1.27 14.35
C ASN A 118 9.65 0.63 15.02
N ASN A 119 9.52 -0.61 15.50
CA ASN A 119 10.57 -1.38 16.16
C ASN A 119 11.12 -2.53 15.32
N ASP A 120 10.60 -2.72 14.11
CA ASP A 120 11.01 -3.81 13.23
C ASP A 120 11.97 -3.33 12.16
N TYR A 121 12.94 -4.19 11.84
CA TYR A 121 13.77 -4.07 10.65
C TYR A 121 13.23 -4.99 9.56
N ILE A 122 12.95 -4.41 8.40
CA ILE A 122 12.33 -5.10 7.27
C ILE A 122 13.29 -5.08 6.10
N LEU A 123 13.68 -6.27 5.63
CA LEU A 123 14.45 -6.42 4.41
C LEU A 123 13.47 -6.51 3.24
N VAL A 124 13.65 -5.65 2.25
CA VAL A 124 12.77 -5.56 1.10
C VAL A 124 13.58 -5.69 -0.17
N ASP A 125 13.07 -6.47 -1.11
CA ASP A 125 13.59 -6.52 -2.48
C ASP A 125 13.19 -5.25 -3.22
N THR A 126 14.14 -4.48 -3.74
CA THR A 126 13.91 -3.16 -4.32
C THR A 126 13.26 -3.21 -5.69
N ASP A 127 13.36 -4.34 -6.39
CA ASP A 127 12.81 -4.52 -7.73
C ASP A 127 11.31 -4.83 -7.65
N SER A 128 10.93 -5.77 -6.77
CA SER A 128 9.54 -6.21 -6.55
C SER A 128 8.81 -5.48 -5.43
N ASN A 129 9.55 -4.80 -4.54
CA ASN A 129 9.07 -4.26 -3.27
C ASN A 129 8.51 -5.34 -2.32
N SER A 130 8.86 -6.61 -2.51
CA SER A 130 8.43 -7.70 -1.64
C SER A 130 9.29 -7.76 -0.36
N ILE A 131 8.65 -8.06 0.75
CA ILE A 131 9.31 -8.26 2.04
C ILE A 131 10.03 -9.61 2.00
N VAL A 132 11.34 -9.58 2.16
CA VAL A 132 12.21 -10.77 2.14
C VAL A 132 12.33 -11.35 3.54
N SER A 133 12.57 -10.51 4.55
CA SER A 133 12.70 -10.96 5.94
C SER A 133 12.38 -9.84 6.91
N ILE A 134 12.03 -10.21 8.14
CA ILE A 134 11.69 -9.29 9.21
C ILE A 134 12.53 -9.66 10.43
N ARG A 135 13.08 -8.66 11.10
CA ARG A 135 13.70 -8.79 12.41
C ARG A 135 13.01 -7.84 13.37
N GLY A 136 12.24 -8.42 14.29
CA GLY A 136 11.69 -7.69 15.43
C GLY A 136 12.68 -7.70 16.59
N PHE A 137 12.58 -6.66 17.42
CA PHE A 137 13.20 -6.59 18.74
C PHE A 137 12.12 -6.60 19.82
#